data_AF-A0A9Q0MC54-F1
#
_entry.id   AF-A0A9Q0MC54-F1
#
_cell.length_a   1.000
_cell.length_b   1.000
_cell.length_c   1.000
_cell.angle_alpha   90.00
_cell.angle_beta   90.00
_cell.angle_gamma   90.00
#
_symmetry.space_group_name_H-M   'P 1'
#
loop_
_entity.id
_entity.type
_entity.pdbx_description
1 polymer ?
#
loop_
_entity_poly.entity_id
_entity_poly.type
_entity_poly.pdbx_seq_one_letter_code
_entity_poly.pdbx_strand_id
1 'polypeptide(L)'
;MLCDVEGNLAVNITDDMKEELNKFSFEIFGDILPTSVPTNLIEGIEMMKNAPSLVKDANNGKGKLKCVELFDNMNLIEQQLNDLFEDVKKLEPFIESSKVKQIKLLHLNYSLYQTKLRNVLSDHLFLIRSGNETTSKLDEVIFQTTNDPFSWENVAIKIDQLSDLKKEISFLKLMIKLNITLLNKNNEFQQFLWENFKNDIYIFFYDYNQTDSLNKYMNQFRRMIERREEYGAEVLFVAANIDVFNKLISNETKISLYRNGACYMDHYELGSHTHNDTNDPQEWSLFDIQNKLSGQIKEVSVLKTQLNNHESTINQQQSTIDQQKSTITT
;
A
#
# COMPACT_ATOMS: atom_id res chain seq x y z
N MET A 1 -36.85 4.66 13.89
CA MET A 1 -38.16 4.57 14.54
C MET A 1 -37.98 5.16 15.93
N LEU A 2 -38.48 6.38 16.16
CA LEU A 2 -38.37 7.10 17.43
C LEU A 2 -39.61 6.74 18.26
N CYS A 3 -39.40 6.16 19.45
CA CYS A 3 -40.42 6.13 20.49
C CYS A 3 -39.91 7.04 21.61
N ASP A 4 -40.46 8.24 21.67
CA ASP A 4 -40.39 9.09 22.86
C ASP A 4 -41.46 8.61 23.82
N VAL A 5 -41.05 8.11 24.99
CA VAL A 5 -41.95 7.78 26.09
C VAL A 5 -41.46 8.55 27.32
N GLU A 6 -41.88 9.81 27.43
CA GLU A 6 -41.84 10.53 28.70
C GLU A 6 -43.08 10.14 29.52
N GLY A 7 -42.86 9.27 30.51
CA GLY A 7 -43.87 8.88 31.48
C GLY A 7 -43.26 8.80 32.87
N ASN A 8 -43.40 9.87 33.67
CA ASN A 8 -43.12 9.84 35.11
C ASN A 8 -44.28 9.13 35.83
N LEU A 9 -44.33 7.80 35.75
CA LEU A 9 -45.23 6.99 36.56
C LEU A 9 -44.54 6.60 37.87
N ALA A 10 -44.92 7.28 38.95
CA ALA A 10 -44.66 6.83 40.31
C ALA A 10 -45.57 5.64 40.62
N VAL A 11 -45.07 4.42 40.38
CA VAL A 11 -45.76 3.19 40.78
C VAL A 11 -45.51 2.98 42.27
N ASN A 12 -46.54 3.20 43.10
CA ASN A 12 -46.49 2.87 44.53
C ASN A 12 -46.64 1.35 44.69
N ILE A 13 -45.52 0.67 44.92
CA ILE A 13 -45.49 -0.78 45.20
C ILE A 13 -45.67 -0.96 46.71
N THR A 14 -46.77 -1.61 47.12
CA THR A 14 -47.02 -1.98 48.52
C THR A 14 -46.15 -3.17 48.94
N ASP A 15 -45.95 -3.37 50.25
CA ASP A 15 -45.08 -4.43 50.75
C ASP A 15 -45.60 -5.84 50.40
N ASP A 16 -46.92 -6.04 50.36
CA ASP A 16 -47.54 -7.29 49.89
C ASP A 16 -47.19 -7.59 48.42
N MET A 17 -47.14 -6.55 47.57
CA MET A 17 -46.75 -6.70 46.17
C MET A 17 -45.25 -7.01 46.04
N LYS A 18 -44.38 -6.48 46.91
CA LYS A 18 -42.95 -6.85 46.89
C LYS A 18 -42.73 -8.33 47.18
N GLU A 19 -43.50 -8.89 48.11
CA GLU A 19 -43.43 -10.31 48.44
C GLU A 19 -43.83 -11.22 47.27
N GLU A 20 -44.82 -10.79 46.46
CA GLU A 20 -45.16 -11.48 45.22
C GLU A 20 -44.10 -11.31 44.13
N LEU A 21 -43.55 -10.11 43.94
CA LEU A 21 -42.58 -9.81 42.89
C LEU A 21 -41.27 -10.61 43.09
N ASN A 22 -40.91 -10.93 44.33
CA ASN A 22 -39.75 -11.78 44.66
C ASN A 22 -39.91 -13.25 44.25
N LYS A 23 -41.11 -13.70 43.85
CA LYS A 23 -41.36 -15.07 43.38
C LYS A 23 -41.07 -15.25 41.88
N PHE A 24 -40.86 -14.17 41.14
CA PHE A 24 -40.60 -14.21 39.71
C PHE A 24 -39.11 -14.21 39.41
N SER A 25 -38.66 -15.18 38.60
CA SER A 25 -37.39 -15.12 37.91
C SER A 25 -37.60 -14.52 36.51
N PHE A 26 -36.67 -13.71 36.05
CA PHE A 26 -36.68 -13.18 34.68
C PHE A 26 -35.26 -13.22 34.13
N GLU A 27 -35.16 -13.33 32.81
CA GLU A 27 -33.91 -13.21 32.07
C GLU A 27 -34.01 -11.96 31.20
N ILE A 28 -32.96 -11.14 31.22
CA ILE A 28 -32.88 -9.94 30.39
C ILE A 28 -31.94 -10.22 29.21
N PHE A 29 -32.44 -10.00 28.00
CA PHE A 29 -31.67 -10.03 26.77
C PHE A 29 -31.68 -8.64 26.13
N GLY A 30 -30.51 -8.03 25.94
CA GLY A 30 -30.41 -6.73 25.29
C GLY A 30 -28.97 -6.30 25.03
N ASP A 31 -28.81 -5.35 24.10
CA ASP A 31 -27.52 -4.76 23.70
C ASP A 31 -27.04 -3.65 24.66
N ILE A 32 -27.36 -3.80 25.94
CA ILE A 32 -27.05 -2.85 27.01
C ILE A 32 -26.23 -3.59 28.06
N LEU A 33 -25.05 -3.04 28.41
CA LEU A 33 -24.17 -3.60 29.43
C LEU A 33 -24.39 -2.83 30.74
N PRO A 34 -25.23 -3.33 31.67
CA PRO A 34 -25.37 -2.70 32.98
C PRO A 34 -24.10 -2.93 33.81
N THR A 35 -23.87 -2.07 34.81
CA THR A 35 -22.76 -2.20 35.77
C THR A 35 -22.87 -3.46 36.64
N SER A 36 -24.07 -4.00 36.78
CA SER A 36 -24.36 -5.27 37.45
C SER A 36 -25.60 -5.89 36.82
N VAL A 37 -25.61 -7.21 36.67
CA VAL A 37 -26.77 -7.94 36.15
C VAL A 37 -27.86 -7.92 37.23
N PRO A 38 -29.08 -7.43 36.95
CA PRO A 38 -30.15 -7.41 37.93
C PRO A 38 -30.55 -8.84 38.31
N THR A 39 -30.71 -9.07 39.60
CA THR A 39 -31.01 -10.39 40.19
C THR A 39 -32.46 -10.53 40.61
N ASN A 40 -33.19 -9.41 40.70
CA ASN A 40 -34.61 -9.36 41.07
C ASN A 40 -35.36 -8.28 40.28
N LEU A 41 -36.69 -8.34 40.29
CA LEU A 41 -37.53 -7.55 39.38
C LEU A 41 -37.43 -6.05 39.66
N ILE A 42 -37.18 -5.66 40.91
CA ILE A 42 -36.98 -4.27 41.30
C ILE A 42 -35.70 -3.73 40.65
N GLU A 43 -34.59 -4.47 40.77
CA GLU A 43 -33.33 -4.15 40.08
C GLU A 43 -33.50 -4.15 38.55
N GLY A 44 -34.31 -5.06 38.00
CA GLY A 44 -34.64 -5.10 36.58
C GLY A 44 -35.40 -3.85 36.11
N ILE A 45 -36.38 -3.37 36.87
CA ILE A 45 -37.11 -2.13 36.60
C ILE A 45 -36.18 -0.93 36.70
N GLU A 46 -35.32 -0.88 37.71
CA GLU A 46 -34.34 0.20 37.89
C GLU A 46 -33.33 0.22 36.72
N MET A 47 -32.85 -0.95 36.30
CA MET A 47 -32.05 -1.10 35.09
C MET A 47 -32.78 -0.58 33.85
N MET A 48 -34.06 -0.91 33.65
CA MET A 48 -34.84 -0.42 32.50
C MET A 48 -35.05 1.09 32.53
N LYS A 49 -35.28 1.69 33.71
CA LYS A 49 -35.36 3.14 33.87
C LYS A 49 -34.04 3.83 33.52
N ASN A 50 -32.93 3.18 33.86
CA ASN A 50 -31.58 3.66 33.55
C ASN A 50 -31.10 3.24 32.15
N ALA A 51 -31.86 2.43 31.41
CA ALA A 51 -31.45 1.95 30.09
C ALA A 51 -31.18 3.09 29.10
N PRO A 52 -31.99 4.18 29.01
CA PRO A 52 -31.69 5.30 28.12
C PRO A 52 -30.35 5.98 28.45
N SER A 53 -30.01 6.16 29.74
CA SER A 53 -28.71 6.71 30.14
C SER A 53 -27.59 5.72 29.86
N LEU A 54 -27.78 4.42 30.13
CA LEU A 54 -26.79 3.39 29.83
C LEU A 54 -26.50 3.29 28.33
N VAL A 55 -27.50 3.42 27.47
CA VAL A 55 -27.34 3.48 26.00
C VAL A 55 -26.63 4.76 25.57
N LYS A 56 -26.94 5.89 26.22
CA LYS A 56 -26.28 7.18 25.94
C LYS A 56 -24.82 7.18 26.37
N ASP A 57 -24.53 6.62 27.54
CA ASP A 57 -23.18 6.52 28.11
C ASP A 57 -22.34 5.46 27.36
N ALA A 58 -22.99 4.39 26.88
CA ALA A 58 -22.39 3.43 25.96
C ALA A 58 -22.21 4.06 24.57
N ASN A 59 -20.99 4.49 24.26
CA ASN A 59 -20.60 5.03 22.95
C ASN A 59 -21.38 6.28 22.50
N ASN A 60 -21.71 7.21 23.42
CA ASN A 60 -22.45 8.45 23.09
C ASN A 60 -23.78 8.20 22.36
N GLY A 61 -24.48 7.09 22.66
CA GLY A 61 -25.72 6.70 21.97
C GLY A 61 -25.53 6.21 20.54
N LYS A 62 -24.29 5.98 20.08
CA LYS A 62 -23.97 5.54 18.71
C LYS A 62 -23.84 4.01 18.56
N GLY A 63 -23.95 3.25 19.65
CA GLY A 63 -24.13 1.80 19.61
C GLY A 63 -22.99 0.95 19.04
N LYS A 64 -21.85 1.54 18.62
CA LYS A 64 -20.73 0.75 18.08
C LYS A 64 -19.80 0.28 19.21
N LEU A 65 -20.01 -0.95 19.69
CA LEU A 65 -19.14 -1.62 20.67
C LEU A 65 -17.66 -1.53 20.23
N LYS A 66 -16.77 -1.10 21.12
CA LYS A 66 -15.31 -0.99 20.86
C LYS A 66 -14.71 -2.27 20.24
N CYS A 67 -15.21 -3.44 20.65
CA CYS A 67 -14.82 -4.72 20.05
C CYS A 67 -15.17 -4.83 18.56
N VAL A 68 -16.34 -4.31 18.14
CA VAL A 68 -16.77 -4.31 16.74
C VAL A 68 -15.84 -3.43 15.91
N GLU A 69 -15.54 -2.22 16.38
CA GLU A 69 -14.60 -1.33 15.70
C GLU A 69 -13.20 -1.95 15.59
N LEU A 70 -12.71 -2.56 16.67
CA LEU A 70 -11.44 -3.28 16.68
C LEU A 70 -11.41 -4.37 15.60
N PHE A 71 -12.44 -5.22 15.54
CA PHE A 71 -12.50 -6.29 14.55
C PHE A 71 -12.73 -5.79 13.13
N ASP A 72 -13.51 -4.73 12.92
CA ASP A 72 -13.68 -4.09 11.62
C ASP A 72 -12.32 -3.63 11.08
N ASN A 73 -11.53 -2.93 11.91
CA ASN A 73 -10.19 -2.47 11.55
C ASN A 73 -9.24 -3.64 11.30
N MET A 74 -9.27 -4.68 12.15
CA MET A 74 -8.45 -5.87 11.95
C MET A 74 -8.78 -6.60 10.66
N ASN A 75 -10.07 -6.75 10.33
CA ASN A 75 -10.51 -7.40 9.09
C ASN A 75 -10.08 -6.59 7.86
N LEU A 76 -10.12 -5.25 7.92
CA LEU A 76 -9.65 -4.40 6.83
C LEU A 76 -8.15 -4.59 6.56
N ILE A 77 -7.34 -4.61 7.63
CA ILE A 77 -5.90 -4.84 7.51
C ILE A 77 -5.59 -6.26 7.05
N GLU A 78 -6.36 -7.26 7.51
CA GLU A 78 -6.26 -8.64 7.05
C GLU A 78 -6.52 -8.75 5.54
N GLN A 79 -7.54 -8.07 5.03
CA GLN A 79 -7.83 -8.03 3.59
C GLN A 79 -6.65 -7.45 2.80
N GLN A 80 -6.12 -6.30 3.22
CA GLN A 80 -4.97 -5.69 2.57
C GLN A 80 -3.73 -6.59 2.58
N LEU A 81 -3.49 -7.28 3.70
CA LEU A 81 -2.37 -8.21 3.83
C LEU A 81 -2.58 -9.47 2.98
N ASN A 82 -3.80 -9.99 2.90
CA ASN A 82 -4.16 -11.13 2.06
C ASN A 82 -3.98 -10.81 0.57
N ASP A 83 -4.42 -9.64 0.12
CA ASP A 83 -4.24 -9.19 -1.26
C ASP A 83 -2.75 -9.13 -1.62
N LEU A 84 -1.94 -8.50 -0.76
CA LEU A 84 -0.50 -8.44 -0.94
C LEU A 84 0.15 -9.84 -0.90
N PHE A 85 -0.28 -10.71 0.01
CA PHE A 85 0.23 -12.07 0.15
C PHE A 85 -0.04 -12.91 -1.09
N GLU A 86 -1.26 -12.87 -1.63
CA GLU A 86 -1.62 -13.63 -2.83
C GLU A 86 -0.90 -13.11 -4.09
N ASP A 87 -0.69 -11.80 -4.18
CA ASP A 87 0.15 -11.21 -5.23
C ASP A 87 1.60 -11.70 -5.14
N VAL A 88 2.19 -11.65 -3.94
CA VAL A 88 3.55 -12.13 -3.69
C VAL A 88 3.68 -13.62 -3.97
N LYS A 89 2.69 -14.44 -3.60
CA LYS A 89 2.69 -15.88 -3.83
C LYS A 89 2.70 -16.22 -5.33
N LYS A 90 1.91 -15.50 -6.14
CA LYS A 90 1.88 -15.70 -7.60
C LYS A 90 3.20 -15.27 -8.26
N LEU A 91 3.85 -14.25 -7.72
CA LEU A 91 5.08 -13.66 -8.26
C LEU A 91 6.35 -14.12 -7.53
N GLU A 92 6.24 -15.04 -6.59
CA GLU A 92 7.33 -15.54 -5.74
C GLU A 92 8.59 -15.99 -6.53
N PRO A 93 8.49 -16.58 -7.73
CA PRO A 93 9.66 -16.93 -8.52
C PRO A 93 10.48 -15.73 -9.03
N PHE A 94 9.92 -14.53 -9.03
CA PHE A 94 10.49 -13.30 -9.63
C PHE A 94 10.83 -12.22 -8.59
N ILE A 95 10.56 -12.50 -7.31
CA ILE A 95 10.79 -11.61 -6.19
C ILE A 95 11.89 -12.21 -5.31
N GLU A 96 12.70 -11.35 -4.72
CA GLU A 96 13.74 -11.74 -3.77
C GLU A 96 13.16 -12.59 -2.61
N SER A 97 13.81 -13.71 -2.31
CA SER A 97 13.30 -14.67 -1.33
C SER A 97 13.22 -14.11 0.10
N SER A 98 14.03 -13.10 0.44
CA SER A 98 13.99 -12.41 1.74
C SER A 98 12.66 -11.64 1.92
N LYS A 99 12.26 -10.85 0.91
CA LYS A 99 10.98 -10.11 0.87
C LYS A 99 9.78 -11.05 0.94
N VAL A 100 9.81 -12.16 0.18
CA VAL A 100 8.76 -13.18 0.23
C VAL A 100 8.61 -13.77 1.64
N LYS A 101 9.72 -14.12 2.29
CA LYS A 101 9.71 -14.65 3.67
C LYS A 101 9.14 -13.64 4.66
N GLN A 102 9.51 -12.35 4.52
CA GLN A 102 9.00 -11.29 5.37
C GLN A 102 7.47 -11.19 5.32
N ILE A 103 6.87 -11.22 4.12
CA ILE A 103 5.41 -11.17 3.93
C ILE A 103 4.74 -12.43 4.49
N LYS A 104 5.29 -13.62 4.21
CA LYS A 104 4.76 -14.89 4.75
C LYS A 104 4.76 -14.89 6.28
N LEU A 105 5.83 -14.40 6.90
CA LEU A 105 5.93 -14.32 8.35
C LEU A 105 4.97 -13.29 8.95
N LEU A 106 4.83 -12.12 8.32
CA LEU A 106 3.87 -11.10 8.77
C LEU A 106 2.43 -11.61 8.71
N HIS A 107 2.05 -12.25 7.59
CA HIS A 107 0.74 -12.86 7.38
C HIS A 107 0.42 -13.93 8.44
N LEU A 108 1.34 -14.88 8.64
CA LEU A 108 1.19 -15.93 9.65
C LEU A 108 1.04 -15.37 11.06
N ASN A 109 1.94 -14.47 11.47
CA ASN A 109 1.93 -13.92 12.82
C ASN A 109 0.69 -13.07 13.09
N TYR A 110 0.21 -12.32 12.09
CA TYR A 110 -1.01 -11.54 12.24
C TYR A 110 -2.24 -12.44 12.41
N SER A 111 -2.37 -13.51 11.61
CA SER A 111 -3.45 -14.48 11.74
C SER A 111 -3.44 -15.19 13.10
N LEU A 112 -2.26 -15.57 13.60
CA LEU A 112 -2.10 -16.15 14.94
C LEU A 112 -2.51 -15.16 16.04
N TYR A 113 -2.10 -13.90 15.91
CA TYR A 113 -2.49 -12.84 16.83
C TYR A 113 -4.01 -12.62 16.85
N GLN A 114 -4.66 -12.49 15.68
CA GLN A 114 -6.11 -12.35 15.57
C GLN A 114 -6.84 -13.51 16.25
N THR A 115 -6.37 -14.75 16.03
CA THR A 115 -6.95 -15.95 16.64
C THR A 115 -6.80 -15.93 18.16
N LYS A 116 -5.60 -15.61 18.67
CA LYS A 116 -5.34 -15.49 20.10
C LYS A 116 -6.24 -14.43 20.74
N LEU A 117 -6.36 -13.27 20.12
CA LEU A 117 -7.19 -12.18 20.61
C LEU A 117 -8.68 -12.56 20.65
N ARG A 118 -9.20 -13.21 19.59
CA ARG A 118 -10.58 -13.70 19.55
C ARG A 118 -10.86 -14.68 20.70
N ASN A 119 -9.93 -15.60 20.97
CA ASN A 119 -10.08 -16.56 22.07
C ASN A 119 -10.10 -15.85 23.43
N VAL A 120 -9.13 -14.97 23.68
CA VAL A 120 -9.05 -14.20 24.95
C VAL A 120 -10.33 -13.38 25.16
N LEU A 121 -10.80 -12.66 24.14
CA LEU A 121 -12.05 -11.90 24.24
C LEU A 121 -13.27 -12.80 24.45
N SER A 122 -13.32 -13.96 23.80
CA SER A 122 -14.40 -14.94 23.99
C SER A 122 -14.44 -15.48 25.42
N ASP A 123 -13.29 -15.81 26.00
CA ASP A 123 -13.18 -16.33 27.36
C ASP A 123 -13.65 -15.29 28.38
N HIS A 124 -13.18 -14.03 28.26
CA HIS A 124 -13.63 -12.95 29.14
C HIS A 124 -15.11 -12.60 28.94
N LEU A 125 -15.63 -12.63 27.71
CA LEU A 125 -17.06 -12.46 27.46
C LEU A 125 -17.90 -13.53 28.15
N PHE A 126 -17.46 -14.79 28.15
CA PHE A 126 -18.12 -15.87 28.85
C PHE A 126 -18.11 -15.65 30.38
N LEU A 127 -16.95 -15.29 30.94
CA LEU A 127 -16.80 -15.04 32.37
C LEU A 127 -17.68 -13.86 32.84
N ILE A 128 -17.73 -12.77 32.07
CA ILE A 128 -18.61 -11.62 32.36
C ILE A 128 -20.08 -12.02 32.33
N ARG A 129 -20.51 -12.77 31.30
CA ARG A 129 -21.90 -13.25 31.21
C ARG A 129 -22.29 -14.17 32.36
N SER A 130 -21.34 -14.93 32.89
CA SER A 130 -21.54 -15.79 34.06
C SER A 130 -21.47 -15.05 35.41
N GLY A 131 -21.20 -13.74 35.41
CA GLY A 131 -21.04 -12.94 36.62
C GLY A 131 -19.71 -13.13 37.36
N ASN A 132 -18.76 -13.84 36.75
CA ASN A 132 -17.45 -14.17 37.34
C ASN A 132 -16.39 -13.09 37.09
N GLU A 133 -16.64 -12.15 36.18
CA GLU A 133 -15.77 -11.03 35.84
C GLU A 133 -16.55 -9.75 35.56
N THR A 134 -15.88 -8.61 35.67
CA THR A 134 -16.43 -7.29 35.35
C THR A 134 -16.07 -6.86 33.93
N THR A 135 -16.89 -6.01 33.33
CA THR A 135 -16.69 -5.45 31.98
C THR A 135 -15.37 -4.71 31.79
N SER A 136 -14.80 -4.18 32.88
CA SER A 136 -13.47 -3.56 32.88
C SER A 136 -12.35 -4.48 32.39
N LYS A 137 -12.50 -5.81 32.50
CA LYS A 137 -11.52 -6.76 31.94
C LYS A 137 -11.50 -6.77 30.42
N LEU A 138 -12.64 -6.57 29.76
CA LEU A 138 -12.66 -6.42 28.30
C LEU A 138 -12.00 -5.12 27.87
N ASP A 139 -12.26 -4.02 28.58
CA ASP A 139 -11.57 -2.75 28.30
C ASP A 139 -10.06 -2.87 28.49
N GLU A 140 -9.60 -3.61 29.51
CA GLU A 140 -8.18 -3.90 29.74
C GLU A 140 -7.57 -4.70 28.58
N VAL A 141 -8.23 -5.78 28.13
CA VAL A 141 -7.76 -6.58 26.99
C VAL A 141 -7.67 -5.71 25.73
N ILE A 142 -8.72 -4.93 25.43
CA ILE A 142 -8.73 -4.01 24.28
C ILE A 142 -7.59 -3.00 24.39
N PHE A 143 -7.37 -2.41 25.56
CA PHE A 143 -6.26 -1.48 25.77
C PHE A 143 -4.89 -2.15 25.58
N GLN A 144 -4.72 -3.40 26.01
CA GLN A 144 -3.48 -4.13 25.78
C GLN A 144 -3.24 -4.39 24.28
N THR A 145 -4.30 -4.54 23.47
CA THR A 145 -4.14 -4.76 22.01
C THR A 145 -3.46 -3.60 21.30
N THR A 146 -3.62 -2.36 21.75
CA THR A 146 -2.99 -1.20 21.09
C THR A 146 -1.47 -1.23 21.20
N ASN A 147 -0.94 -1.86 22.25
CA ASN A 147 0.50 -1.96 22.51
C ASN A 147 1.15 -3.20 21.88
N ASP A 148 0.37 -4.13 21.32
CA ASP A 148 0.92 -5.34 20.71
C ASP A 148 1.63 -5.03 19.38
N PRO A 149 2.80 -5.63 19.09
CA PRO A 149 3.49 -5.43 17.81
C PRO A 149 2.70 -5.90 16.57
N PHE A 150 1.61 -6.65 16.78
CA PHE A 150 0.65 -7.10 15.76
C PHE A 150 -0.72 -6.43 15.91
N SER A 151 -0.81 -5.33 16.66
CA SER A 151 -1.98 -4.45 16.60
C SER A 151 -2.27 -4.01 15.17
N TRP A 152 -3.53 -3.73 14.85
CA TRP A 152 -3.92 -3.38 13.48
C TRP A 152 -3.17 -2.13 12.97
N GLU A 153 -2.90 -1.14 13.83
CA GLU A 153 -2.11 0.05 13.52
C GLU A 153 -0.66 -0.31 13.17
N ASN A 154 -0.03 -1.15 13.99
CA ASN A 154 1.36 -1.56 13.78
C ASN A 154 1.52 -2.40 12.51
N VAL A 155 0.54 -3.24 12.19
CA VAL A 155 0.54 -4.01 10.94
C VAL A 155 0.26 -3.12 9.74
N ALA A 156 -0.63 -2.13 9.85
CA ALA A 156 -0.86 -1.13 8.81
C ALA A 156 0.44 -0.38 8.47
N ILE A 157 1.17 0.10 9.49
CA ILE A 157 2.47 0.76 9.31
C ILE A 157 3.48 -0.17 8.62
N LYS A 158 3.55 -1.44 9.02
CA LYS A 158 4.42 -2.44 8.36
C LYS A 158 4.04 -2.65 6.90
N ILE A 159 2.74 -2.70 6.58
CA ILE A 159 2.23 -2.81 5.22
C ILE A 159 2.58 -1.58 4.37
N ASP A 160 2.56 -0.38 4.96
CA ASP A 160 2.93 0.86 4.27
C ASP A 160 4.43 0.96 4.03
N GLN A 161 5.25 0.46 4.97
CA GLN A 161 6.70 0.33 4.80
C GLN A 161 7.08 -0.61 3.64
N LEU A 162 6.17 -1.48 3.20
CA LEU A 162 6.34 -2.37 2.05
C LEU A 162 5.95 -1.70 0.71
N SER A 163 5.86 -0.37 0.66
CA SER A 163 5.48 0.38 -0.54
C SER A 163 6.34 0.05 -1.77
N ASP A 164 7.65 -0.14 -1.60
CA ASP A 164 8.53 -0.46 -2.74
C ASP A 164 8.25 -1.85 -3.31
N LEU A 165 7.95 -2.84 -2.45
CA LEU A 165 7.51 -4.16 -2.90
C LEU A 165 6.17 -4.08 -3.64
N LYS A 166 5.21 -3.26 -3.16
CA LYS A 166 3.93 -3.05 -3.87
C LYS A 166 4.14 -2.48 -5.27
N LYS A 167 5.09 -1.55 -5.43
CA LYS A 167 5.41 -1.00 -6.75
C LYS A 167 6.15 -2.02 -7.63
N GLU A 168 7.06 -2.82 -7.06
CA GLU A 168 7.74 -3.93 -7.75
C GLU A 168 6.72 -4.97 -8.27
N ILE A 169 5.73 -5.36 -7.45
CA ILE A 169 4.61 -6.23 -7.84
C ILE A 169 3.81 -5.61 -8.98
N SER A 170 3.49 -4.32 -8.89
CA SER A 170 2.74 -3.60 -9.93
C SER A 170 3.51 -3.58 -11.25
N PHE A 171 4.82 -3.40 -11.18
CA PHE A 171 5.73 -3.46 -12.31
C PHE A 171 5.75 -4.86 -12.95
N LEU A 172 5.93 -5.92 -12.15
CA LEU A 172 5.89 -7.30 -12.64
C LEU A 172 4.55 -7.64 -13.32
N LYS A 173 3.43 -7.23 -12.74
CA LYS A 173 2.09 -7.39 -13.35
C LYS A 173 1.99 -6.70 -14.71
N LEU A 174 2.56 -5.50 -14.84
CA LEU A 174 2.63 -4.80 -16.13
C LEU A 174 3.44 -5.60 -17.16
N MET A 175 4.60 -6.14 -16.77
CA MET A 175 5.43 -6.93 -17.69
C MET A 175 4.68 -8.17 -18.23
N ILE A 176 3.98 -8.89 -17.34
CA ILE A 176 3.13 -10.02 -17.72
C ILE A 176 2.02 -9.58 -18.68
N LYS A 177 1.36 -8.45 -18.40
CA LYS A 177 0.31 -7.90 -19.28
C LYS A 177 0.83 -7.53 -20.67
N LEU A 178 2.09 -7.11 -20.77
CA LEU A 178 2.78 -6.80 -22.03
C LEU A 178 3.31 -8.06 -22.75
N ASN A 179 3.02 -9.26 -22.24
CA ASN A 179 3.50 -10.54 -22.77
C ASN A 179 5.05 -10.64 -22.82
N ILE A 180 5.72 -10.02 -21.84
CA ILE A 180 7.17 -10.11 -21.67
C ILE A 180 7.45 -11.36 -20.84
N THR A 181 8.44 -12.15 -21.28
CA THR A 181 8.86 -13.33 -20.52
C THR A 181 9.65 -12.90 -19.28
N LEU A 182 9.23 -13.36 -18.10
CA LEU A 182 9.96 -13.11 -16.87
C LEU A 182 10.91 -14.26 -16.56
N LEU A 183 12.18 -13.96 -16.27
CA LEU A 183 13.12 -14.96 -15.82
C LEU A 183 12.93 -15.25 -14.34
N ASN A 184 12.69 -16.53 -14.04
CA ASN A 184 12.43 -17.00 -12.68
C ASN A 184 13.74 -17.43 -11.99
N LYS A 185 13.77 -17.37 -10.65
CA LYS A 185 14.92 -17.73 -9.82
C LYS A 185 15.33 -19.22 -9.85
N ASN A 186 14.45 -20.09 -10.35
CA ASN A 186 14.66 -21.53 -10.40
C ASN A 186 15.30 -21.97 -11.73
N ASN A 187 15.22 -21.14 -12.77
CA ASN A 187 15.77 -21.42 -14.07
C ASN A 187 17.23 -20.99 -14.08
N GLU A 188 18.11 -21.89 -14.50
CA GLU A 188 19.47 -21.50 -14.81
C GLU A 188 19.44 -20.59 -16.04
N PHE A 189 20.02 -19.39 -15.92
CA PHE A 189 20.06 -18.41 -17.00
C PHE A 189 20.63 -19.01 -18.30
N GLN A 190 21.67 -19.83 -18.18
CA GLN A 190 22.28 -20.53 -19.31
C GLN A 190 21.34 -21.55 -19.95
N GLN A 191 20.58 -22.29 -19.15
CA GLN A 191 19.57 -23.22 -19.66
C GLN A 191 18.50 -22.46 -20.48
N PHE A 192 18.01 -21.32 -19.97
CA PHE A 192 17.04 -20.49 -20.69
C PHE A 192 17.58 -20.02 -22.04
N LEU A 193 18.84 -19.56 -22.10
CA LEU A 193 19.48 -19.16 -23.35
C LEU A 193 19.61 -20.33 -24.34
N TRP A 194 19.91 -21.53 -23.84
CA TRP A 194 20.00 -22.75 -24.66
C TRP A 194 18.66 -23.20 -25.22
N GLU A 195 17.60 -23.16 -24.42
CA GLU A 195 16.24 -23.50 -24.86
C GLU A 195 15.73 -22.53 -25.95
N ASN A 196 16.22 -21.29 -25.92
CA ASN A 196 15.86 -20.23 -26.87
C ASN A 196 16.99 -19.89 -27.84
N PHE A 197 17.92 -20.82 -28.08
CA PHE A 197 19.15 -20.58 -28.85
C PHE A 197 18.90 -19.99 -30.25
N LYS A 198 17.78 -20.35 -30.89
CA LYS A 198 17.44 -19.89 -32.25
C LYS A 198 16.88 -18.47 -32.29
N ASN A 199 16.45 -17.94 -31.16
CA ASN A 199 15.78 -16.65 -31.07
C ASN A 199 16.81 -15.54 -30.80
N ASP A 200 16.53 -14.34 -31.31
CA ASP A 200 17.19 -13.12 -30.86
C ASP A 200 16.50 -12.69 -29.55
N ILE A 201 17.26 -12.57 -28.46
CA ILE A 201 16.69 -12.35 -27.13
C ILE A 201 17.15 -10.99 -26.59
N TYR A 202 16.20 -10.08 -26.38
CA TYR A 202 16.43 -8.84 -25.66
C TYR A 202 16.07 -9.02 -24.19
N ILE A 203 17.08 -8.98 -23.32
CA ILE A 203 16.92 -9.14 -21.89
C ILE A 203 17.07 -7.78 -21.22
N PHE A 204 16.00 -7.32 -20.59
CA PHE A 204 16.02 -6.18 -19.69
C PHE A 204 16.40 -6.65 -18.28
N PHE A 205 17.67 -6.41 -17.92
CA PHE A 205 18.14 -6.57 -16.55
C PHE A 205 17.76 -5.31 -15.77
N TYR A 206 16.99 -5.47 -14.70
CA TYR A 206 16.50 -4.35 -13.91
C TYR A 206 16.83 -4.52 -12.43
N ASP A 207 17.18 -3.40 -11.80
CA ASP A 207 17.27 -3.25 -10.35
C ASP A 207 16.24 -2.20 -9.94
N TYR A 208 15.25 -2.62 -9.14
CA TYR A 208 14.15 -1.75 -8.73
C TYR A 208 14.64 -0.57 -7.86
N ASN A 209 15.78 -0.72 -7.20
CA ASN A 209 16.36 0.30 -6.33
C ASN A 209 17.10 1.40 -7.13
N GLN A 210 17.39 1.17 -8.41
CA GLN A 210 18.08 2.13 -9.30
C GLN A 210 17.07 2.93 -10.14
N THR A 211 16.24 3.75 -9.49
CA THR A 211 15.06 4.40 -10.10
C THR A 211 15.34 5.20 -11.38
N ASP A 212 16.42 5.98 -11.44
CA ASP A 212 16.75 6.80 -12.62
C ASP A 212 17.10 5.92 -13.83
N SER A 213 17.97 4.92 -13.63
CA SER A 213 18.35 3.94 -14.66
C SER A 213 17.16 3.07 -15.06
N LEU A 214 16.37 2.62 -14.09
CA LEU A 214 15.14 1.85 -14.30
C LEU A 214 14.19 2.57 -15.25
N ASN A 215 13.88 3.83 -14.97
CA ASN A 215 12.96 4.61 -15.80
C ASN A 215 13.51 4.83 -17.22
N LYS A 216 14.82 5.13 -17.36
CA LYS A 216 15.47 5.31 -18.67
C LYS A 216 15.33 4.04 -19.52
N TYR A 217 15.82 2.90 -19.02
CA TYR A 217 15.84 1.66 -19.77
C TYR A 217 14.45 1.04 -19.92
N MET A 218 13.54 1.22 -18.96
CA MET A 218 12.16 0.77 -19.09
C MET A 218 11.43 1.50 -20.22
N ASN A 219 11.60 2.81 -20.34
CA ASN A 219 11.03 3.57 -21.46
C ASN A 219 11.59 3.11 -22.80
N GLN A 220 12.90 2.83 -22.85
CA GLN A 220 13.53 2.27 -24.04
C GLN A 220 12.98 0.88 -24.37
N PHE A 221 12.95 -0.03 -23.39
CA PHE A 221 12.47 -1.39 -23.56
C PHE A 221 11.01 -1.43 -24.01
N ARG A 222 10.17 -0.58 -23.41
CA ARG A 222 8.78 -0.40 -23.81
C ARG A 222 8.66 0.02 -25.28
N ARG A 223 9.46 0.98 -25.74
CA ARG A 223 9.46 1.39 -27.16
C ARG A 223 9.86 0.25 -28.09
N MET A 224 10.80 -0.60 -27.67
CA MET A 224 11.18 -1.79 -28.44
C MET A 224 10.02 -2.79 -28.53
N ILE A 225 9.29 -3.01 -27.43
CA ILE A 225 8.10 -3.88 -27.40
C ILE A 225 6.97 -3.34 -28.27
N GLU A 226 6.71 -2.03 -28.21
CA GLU A 226 5.70 -1.36 -29.05
C GLU A 226 6.02 -1.50 -30.55
N ARG A 227 7.30 -1.65 -30.88
CA ARG A 227 7.83 -1.85 -32.24
C ARG A 227 8.30 -3.28 -32.51
N ARG A 228 7.85 -4.27 -31.73
CA ARG A 228 8.32 -5.66 -31.81
C ARG A 228 8.27 -6.26 -33.23
N GLU A 229 7.33 -5.81 -34.06
CA GLU A 229 7.20 -6.25 -35.45
C GLU A 229 8.39 -5.85 -36.33
N GLU A 230 9.07 -4.73 -36.00
CA GLU A 230 10.27 -4.25 -36.70
C GLU A 230 11.50 -5.15 -36.45
N TYR A 231 11.51 -5.91 -35.35
CA TYR A 231 12.64 -6.75 -34.97
C TYR A 231 12.57 -8.19 -35.53
N GLY A 232 11.41 -8.58 -36.07
CA GLY A 232 11.19 -9.90 -36.67
C GLY A 232 10.42 -10.88 -35.76
N ALA A 233 9.89 -11.95 -36.37
CA ALA A 233 8.98 -12.89 -35.71
C ALA A 233 9.64 -13.80 -34.65
N GLU A 234 10.97 -13.96 -34.71
CA GLU A 234 11.76 -14.84 -33.83
C GLU A 234 12.40 -14.09 -32.66
N VAL A 235 11.94 -12.88 -32.35
CA VAL A 235 12.48 -12.05 -31.27
C VAL A 235 11.72 -12.26 -29.96
N LEU A 236 12.48 -12.48 -28.89
CA LEU A 236 11.97 -12.60 -27.53
C LEU A 236 12.35 -11.40 -26.68
N PHE A 237 11.34 -10.85 -26.00
CA PHE A 237 11.53 -9.84 -24.96
C PHE A 237 11.42 -10.48 -23.59
N VAL A 238 12.47 -10.28 -22.81
CA VAL A 238 12.66 -10.93 -21.52
C VAL A 238 13.01 -9.88 -20.46
N ALA A 239 12.53 -10.05 -19.24
CA ALA A 239 12.94 -9.23 -18.11
C ALA A 239 13.50 -10.08 -16.97
N ALA A 240 14.58 -9.60 -16.36
CA ALA A 240 15.30 -10.28 -15.30
C ALA A 240 15.60 -9.32 -14.15
N ASN A 241 15.14 -9.69 -12.95
CA ASN A 241 15.45 -8.96 -11.73
C ASN A 241 16.88 -9.28 -11.28
N ILE A 242 17.74 -8.26 -11.22
CA ILE A 242 19.15 -8.41 -10.88
C ILE A 242 19.33 -8.99 -9.47
N ASP A 243 18.49 -8.59 -8.52
CA ASP A 243 18.55 -9.04 -7.14
C ASP A 243 18.17 -10.53 -7.00
N VAL A 244 17.37 -11.05 -7.93
CA VAL A 244 16.95 -12.45 -7.94
C VAL A 244 18.03 -13.37 -8.51
N PHE A 245 18.79 -12.89 -9.50
CA PHE A 245 19.87 -13.66 -10.14
C PHE A 245 21.26 -13.41 -9.50
N ASN A 246 21.29 -13.02 -8.23
CA ASN A 246 22.48 -12.90 -7.41
C ASN A 246 23.60 -12.00 -7.98
N LYS A 247 23.29 -10.93 -8.73
CA LYS A 247 24.29 -9.99 -9.31
C LYS A 247 25.39 -10.62 -10.19
N LEU A 248 25.39 -11.94 -10.38
CA LEU A 248 26.40 -12.68 -11.12
C LEU A 248 26.33 -12.37 -12.63
N ILE A 249 25.17 -11.92 -13.10
CA ILE A 249 24.89 -11.69 -14.52
C ILE A 249 25.00 -10.20 -14.87
N SER A 250 24.59 -9.31 -13.96
CA SER A 250 24.71 -7.85 -14.11
C SER A 250 24.68 -7.18 -12.73
N ASN A 251 25.35 -6.05 -12.61
CA ASN A 251 25.30 -5.18 -11.44
C ASN A 251 24.50 -3.89 -11.68
N GLU A 252 24.02 -3.69 -12.90
CA GLU A 252 23.37 -2.46 -13.32
C GLU A 252 22.15 -2.75 -14.19
N THR A 253 21.20 -1.83 -14.12
CA THR A 253 20.05 -1.84 -15.01
C THR A 253 20.49 -1.59 -16.46
N LYS A 254 20.16 -2.50 -17.38
CA LYS A 254 20.54 -2.42 -18.79
C LYS A 254 19.67 -3.32 -19.66
N ILE A 255 19.75 -3.14 -20.98
CA ILE A 255 19.17 -4.06 -21.95
C ILE A 255 20.32 -4.73 -22.70
N SER A 256 20.30 -6.05 -22.79
CA SER A 256 21.33 -6.81 -23.51
C SER A 256 20.68 -7.66 -24.60
N LEU A 257 21.35 -7.80 -25.74
CA LEU A 257 20.95 -8.66 -26.85
C LEU A 257 21.77 -9.94 -26.84
N TYR A 258 21.09 -11.08 -26.83
CA TYR A 258 21.68 -12.40 -26.99
C TYR A 258 21.27 -13.00 -28.33
N ARG A 259 22.23 -13.64 -29.00
CA ARG A 259 22.03 -14.36 -30.26
C ARG A 259 22.75 -15.68 -30.19
N ASN A 260 22.11 -16.77 -30.61
CA ASN A 260 22.73 -18.10 -30.57
C ASN A 260 23.31 -18.41 -29.18
N GLY A 261 22.54 -18.05 -28.14
CA GLY A 261 22.91 -18.22 -26.73
C GLY A 261 24.12 -17.42 -26.23
N ALA A 262 24.73 -16.56 -27.03
CA ALA A 262 25.84 -15.71 -26.63
C ALA A 262 25.42 -14.23 -26.51
N CYS A 263 26.01 -13.50 -25.57
CA CYS A 263 25.80 -12.05 -25.46
C CYS A 263 26.46 -11.36 -26.66
N TYR A 264 25.65 -10.69 -27.49
CA TYR A 264 26.09 -9.97 -28.67
C TYR A 264 26.29 -8.47 -28.37
N MET A 265 25.40 -7.88 -27.57
CA MET A 265 25.52 -6.50 -27.08
C MET A 265 25.07 -6.44 -25.62
N ASP A 266 25.96 -5.98 -24.75
CA ASP A 266 25.69 -5.94 -23.30
C ASP A 266 24.91 -4.68 -22.87
N HIS A 267 25.08 -3.57 -23.61
CA HIS A 267 24.38 -2.29 -23.42
C HIS A 267 23.74 -1.85 -24.73
N TYR A 268 22.55 -2.38 -25.00
CA TYR A 268 21.79 -2.00 -26.17
C TYR A 268 21.24 -0.59 -26.02
N GLU A 269 21.71 0.35 -26.85
CA GLU A 269 21.15 1.70 -26.97
C GLU A 269 20.36 1.84 -28.28
N LEU A 270 19.14 2.38 -28.17
CA LEU A 270 18.22 2.60 -29.30
C LEU A 270 18.81 3.69 -30.22
N GLY A 271 19.49 3.26 -31.28
CA GLY A 271 20.28 4.11 -32.19
C GLY A 271 21.55 3.43 -32.70
N SER A 272 22.00 2.35 -32.04
CA SER A 272 23.12 1.52 -32.47
C SER A 272 22.82 0.61 -33.68
N HIS A 273 21.58 0.57 -34.16
CA HIS A 273 21.24 0.05 -35.50
C HIS A 273 21.75 1.01 -36.58
N THR A 274 23.07 1.14 -36.70
CA THR A 274 23.65 1.44 -38.00
C THR A 274 23.59 0.14 -38.78
N HIS A 275 22.54 0.00 -39.59
CA HIS A 275 22.69 -0.83 -40.78
C HIS A 275 23.92 -0.26 -41.50
N ASN A 276 25.03 -1.00 -41.47
CA ASN A 276 26.11 -0.82 -42.42
C ASN A 276 25.53 -1.13 -43.79
N ASP A 277 24.86 -0.16 -44.40
CA ASP A 277 24.74 -0.04 -45.85
C ASP A 277 24.33 1.39 -46.22
N THR A 278 25.28 2.05 -46.90
CA THR A 278 25.12 3.18 -47.81
C THR A 278 24.68 4.54 -47.26
N ASN A 279 25.64 5.47 -47.18
CA ASN A 279 25.60 6.88 -47.62
C ASN A 279 24.23 7.57 -47.79
N ASP A 280 23.38 7.59 -46.76
CA ASP A 280 22.21 8.49 -46.71
C ASP A 280 22.42 9.53 -45.59
N PRO A 281 22.31 10.85 -45.87
CA PRO A 281 22.64 11.86 -44.89
C PRO A 281 21.53 11.97 -43.84
N GLN A 282 21.83 11.46 -42.64
CA GLN A 282 21.26 11.84 -41.35
C GLN A 282 19.71 11.87 -41.25
N GLU A 283 19.10 10.71 -41.08
CA GLU A 283 17.89 10.64 -40.25
C GLU A 283 18.30 10.72 -38.78
N TRP A 284 18.13 11.88 -38.15
CA TRP A 284 18.25 11.98 -36.69
C TRP A 284 17.18 11.10 -36.07
N SER A 285 17.58 10.19 -35.19
CA SER A 285 16.61 9.39 -34.46
C SER A 285 15.71 10.33 -33.65
N LEU A 286 14.44 9.95 -33.45
CA LEU A 286 13.53 10.69 -32.55
C LEU A 286 14.14 10.92 -31.15
N PHE A 287 15.07 10.06 -30.73
CA PHE A 287 15.83 10.21 -29.49
C PHE A 287 16.84 11.36 -29.55
N ASP A 288 17.57 11.50 -30.66
CA ASP A 288 18.49 12.63 -30.88
C ASP A 288 17.73 13.95 -30.94
N ILE A 289 16.55 13.95 -31.59
CA ILE A 289 15.65 15.10 -31.64
C ILE A 289 15.14 15.45 -30.23
N GLN A 290 14.71 14.46 -29.43
CA GLN A 290 14.22 14.68 -28.07
C GLN A 290 15.31 15.17 -27.11
N ASN A 291 16.52 14.61 -27.18
CA ASN A 291 17.64 15.04 -26.35
C ASN A 291 18.08 16.47 -26.70
N LYS A 292 18.10 16.79 -28.00
CA LYS A 292 18.42 18.14 -28.46
C LYS A 292 17.36 19.15 -28.04
N LEU A 293 16.07 18.80 -28.16
CA LEU A 293 14.97 19.62 -27.66
C LEU A 293 15.03 19.79 -26.14
N SER A 294 15.35 18.74 -25.37
CA SER A 294 15.52 18.83 -23.92
C SER A 294 16.67 19.75 -23.52
N GLY A 295 17.80 19.68 -24.24
CA GLY A 295 18.92 20.61 -24.08
C GLY A 295 18.51 22.06 -24.36
N GLN A 296 17.79 22.29 -25.45
CA GLN A 296 17.27 23.62 -25.81
C GLN A 296 16.25 24.15 -24.78
N ILE A 297 15.39 23.30 -24.23
CA ILE A 297 14.44 23.70 -23.17
C ILE A 297 15.19 24.15 -21.91
N LYS A 298 16.28 23.47 -21.53
CA LYS A 298 17.13 23.88 -20.41
C LYS A 298 17.78 25.23 -20.70
N GLU A 299 18.33 25.43 -21.89
CA GLU A 299 18.95 26.70 -22.29
C GLU A 299 17.95 27.86 -22.27
N VAL A 300 16.73 27.64 -22.79
CA VAL A 300 15.63 28.62 -22.72
C VAL A 300 15.25 28.95 -21.27
N SER A 301 15.25 27.96 -20.36
CA SER A 301 14.95 28.21 -18.95
C SER A 301 16.01 29.08 -18.26
N VAL A 302 17.29 28.89 -18.61
CA VAL A 302 18.41 29.71 -18.13
C VAL A 302 18.29 31.14 -18.66
N LEU A 303 18.03 31.30 -19.97
CA LEU A 303 17.84 32.61 -20.59
C LEU A 303 16.64 33.36 -19.99
N LYS A 304 15.54 32.66 -19.71
CA LYS A 304 14.37 33.25 -19.05
C LYS A 304 14.69 33.76 -17.64
N THR A 305 15.50 33.01 -16.89
CA THR A 305 15.95 33.44 -15.56
C THR A 305 16.86 34.66 -15.64
N GLN A 306 17.77 34.70 -16.61
CA GLN A 306 18.63 35.87 -16.86
C GLN A 306 17.83 37.11 -17.28
N LEU A 307 16.79 36.94 -18.11
CA LEU A 307 15.91 38.02 -18.52
C LEU A 307 15.17 38.64 -17.32
N ASN A 308 14.59 37.81 -16.45
CA ASN A 308 13.90 38.27 -15.24
C ASN A 308 14.84 39.07 -14.30
N ASN A 309 16.10 38.64 -14.18
CA ASN A 309 17.09 39.35 -13.37
C ASN A 309 17.44 40.73 -13.95
N HIS A 310 17.58 40.83 -15.28
CA HIS A 310 17.79 42.12 -15.94
C HIS A 310 16.59 43.05 -15.78
N GLU A 311 15.36 42.55 -15.91
CA GLU A 311 14.14 43.34 -15.72
C GLU A 311 14.06 43.90 -14.29
N SER A 312 14.38 43.09 -13.28
CA SER A 312 14.48 43.55 -11.89
C SER A 312 15.52 44.66 -11.71
N THR A 313 16.65 44.58 -12.40
CA THR A 313 17.73 45.57 -12.32
C THR A 313 17.30 46.90 -12.96
N ILE A 314 16.65 46.84 -14.13
CA ILE A 314 16.10 48.01 -14.82
C ILE A 314 15.07 48.73 -13.95
N ASN A 315 14.16 47.99 -13.31
CA ASN A 315 13.15 48.56 -12.44
C ASN A 315 13.75 49.28 -11.22
N GLN A 316 14.82 48.72 -10.63
CA GLN A 316 15.56 49.38 -9.54
C GLN A 316 16.27 50.66 -10.00
N GLN A 317 16.89 50.64 -11.19
CA GLN A 317 17.54 51.81 -11.77
C GLN A 317 16.52 52.92 -12.09
N GLN A 318 15.37 52.56 -12.66
CA GLN A 318 14.29 53.50 -12.97
C GLN A 318 13.76 54.17 -11.70
N SER A 319 13.52 53.39 -10.63
CA SER A 319 13.13 53.94 -9.33
C SER A 319 14.16 54.93 -8.77
N THR A 320 15.45 54.68 -8.99
CA THR A 320 16.54 55.56 -8.55
C THR A 320 16.55 56.87 -9.36
N ILE A 321 16.36 56.77 -10.67
CA ILE A 321 16.27 57.94 -11.57
C ILE A 321 15.08 58.83 -11.18
N ASP A 322 13.93 58.23 -10.88
CA ASP A 322 12.72 58.98 -10.51
C ASP A 322 12.89 59.68 -9.16
N GLN A 323 13.57 59.05 -8.20
CA GLN A 323 13.97 59.69 -6.94
C GLN A 323 14.91 60.89 -7.20
N GLN A 324 15.95 60.73 -8.03
CA GLN A 324 16.88 61.80 -8.35
C GLN A 324 16.20 62.99 -9.06
N LYS A 325 15.25 62.73 -9.98
CA LYS A 325 14.46 63.78 -10.63
C LYS A 325 13.64 64.58 -9.62
N SER A 326 13.02 63.91 -8.65
CA SER A 326 12.23 64.61 -7.63
C SER A 326 13.08 65.57 -6.78
N THR A 327 14.33 65.22 -6.49
CA THR A 327 15.26 66.06 -5.73
C THR A 327 15.73 67.30 -6.50
N ILE A 328 15.81 67.22 -7.83
CA ILE A 328 16.25 68.35 -8.68
C ILE A 328 15.13 69.40 -8.88
N THR A 329 13.87 69.01 -8.68
CA THR A 329 12.70 69.87 -8.96
C THR A 329 12.20 70.63 -7.71
N THR A 330 12.94 70.58 -6.60
CA THR A 330 12.62 71.26 -5.32
C THR A 330 13.63 72.36 -5.02
#